data_AF-A0AAP5H4H8-F1
#
_entry.id   AF-A0AAP5H4H8-F1
#
_cell.length_a   1.000
_cell.length_b   1.000
_cell.length_c   1.000
_cell.angle_alpha   90.00
_cell.angle_beta   90.00
_cell.angle_gamma   90.00
#
_symmetry.space_group_name_H-M   'P 1'
#
loop_
_entity.id
_entity.type
_entity.pdbx_description
1 polymer ?
#
loop_
_entity_poly.entity_id
_entity_poly.type
_entity_poly.pdbx_seq_one_letter_code
_entity_poly.pdbx_strand_id
1 'polypeptide(L)'
;MKLKLIVTIPIILVTVIVSYLTLPWLFIFIFGKLEPNPPRPENTYGEFPFQLVYVIDGETKEIEDTLICEFKGFGWDEGNGKIIKWDARLAKGTVDYHNGIELFGGVIAGQGSTFITIDIGSPQYYLGYKEYKNYSPGRVSISSPPASGAINEDELWNKYNIKIIEMKFSQPLIGNGISGDESSTYRDMDTAQLSVKGVAVSPQKMNYPSNTKKIVLILRNATDKQLLFEQSFCIQRKLMLNGKMYTMK
;
A
#
# COMPACT_ATOMS: atom_id res chain seq x y z
N MET A 1 34.22 34.59 43.30
CA MET A 1 34.49 33.91 42.01
C MET A 1 34.02 32.45 41.97
N LYS A 2 34.22 31.65 43.04
CA LYS A 2 33.90 30.20 43.06
C LYS A 2 32.40 29.85 42.98
N LEU A 3 31.51 30.65 43.58
CA LEU A 3 30.05 30.40 43.55
C LEU A 3 29.42 30.58 42.15
N LYS A 4 29.92 31.55 41.36
CA LYS A 4 29.48 31.73 39.96
C LYS A 4 29.85 30.50 39.12
N LEU A 5 31.06 29.96 39.30
CA LEU A 5 31.53 28.78 38.57
C LEU A 5 30.69 27.51 38.88
N ILE A 6 30.29 27.32 40.14
CA ILE A 6 29.49 26.17 40.60
C ILE A 6 28.08 26.18 39.98
N VAL A 7 27.51 27.37 39.69
CA VAL A 7 26.20 27.50 39.06
C VAL A 7 26.29 27.51 37.52
N THR A 8 27.36 28.05 36.95
CA THR A 8 27.53 28.12 35.49
C THR A 8 27.78 26.74 34.86
N ILE A 9 28.56 25.87 35.50
CA ILE A 9 28.88 24.52 34.99
C ILE A 9 27.61 23.66 34.77
N PRO A 10 26.68 23.52 35.73
CA PRO A 10 25.47 22.72 35.51
C PRO A 10 24.54 23.34 34.46
N ILE A 11 24.49 24.67 34.35
CA ILE A 11 23.69 25.34 33.29
C ILE A 11 24.25 25.01 31.90
N ILE A 12 25.57 25.06 31.72
CA ILE A 12 26.22 24.67 30.46
C ILE A 12 25.94 23.19 30.17
N LEU A 13 26.09 22.31 31.18
CA LEU A 13 25.85 20.88 31.01
C LEU A 13 24.40 20.58 30.58
N VAL A 14 23.42 21.21 31.24
CA VAL A 14 22.00 21.09 30.86
C VAL A 14 21.78 21.59 29.44
N THR A 15 22.40 22.71 29.05
CA THR A 15 22.29 23.26 27.69
C THR A 15 22.86 22.30 26.65
N VAL A 16 24.00 21.66 26.94
CA VAL A 16 24.61 20.64 26.06
C VAL A 16 23.70 19.42 25.94
N ILE A 17 23.11 18.94 27.05
CA ILE A 17 22.19 17.80 27.03
C ILE A 17 20.93 18.12 26.22
N VAL A 18 20.31 19.28 26.47
CA VAL A 18 19.11 19.71 25.74
C VAL A 18 19.42 19.84 24.25
N SER A 19 20.50 20.54 23.89
CA SER A 19 20.88 20.69 22.48
C SER A 19 21.18 19.35 21.81
N TYR A 20 21.89 18.44 22.47
CA TYR A 20 22.14 17.10 21.95
C TYR A 20 20.84 16.31 21.69
N LEU A 21 19.84 16.47 22.55
CA LEU A 21 18.54 15.82 22.38
C LEU A 21 17.66 16.49 21.33
N THR A 22 17.71 17.82 21.17
CA THR A 22 16.81 18.56 20.27
C THR A 22 17.36 18.78 18.87
N LEU A 23 18.69 18.89 18.71
CA LEU A 23 19.32 19.16 17.41
C LEU A 23 19.03 18.11 16.34
N PRO A 24 19.03 16.79 16.63
CA PRO A 24 18.70 15.78 15.63
C PRO A 24 17.30 16.00 15.02
N TRP A 25 16.30 16.31 15.84
CA TRP A 25 14.93 16.60 15.38
C TRP A 25 14.84 17.88 14.56
N LEU A 26 15.57 18.93 14.98
CA LEU A 26 15.66 20.18 14.23
C LEU A 26 16.26 19.94 12.83
N PHE A 27 17.33 19.14 12.75
CA PHE A 27 17.93 18.78 11.47
C PHE A 27 16.97 17.99 10.58
N ILE A 28 16.29 16.97 11.11
CA ILE A 28 15.26 16.22 10.36
C ILE A 28 14.20 17.17 9.80
N PHE A 29 13.70 18.10 10.61
CA PHE A 29 12.70 19.08 10.16
C PHE A 29 13.22 20.02 9.07
N ILE A 30 14.44 20.55 9.22
CA ILE A 30 15.04 21.47 8.23
C ILE A 30 15.30 20.73 6.92
N PHE A 31 15.97 19.59 6.97
CA PHE A 31 16.31 18.82 5.77
C PHE A 31 15.05 18.26 5.08
N GLY A 32 14.04 17.83 5.86
CA GLY A 32 12.76 17.41 5.32
C GLY A 32 11.99 18.53 4.60
N LYS A 33 12.16 19.79 5.01
CA LYS A 33 11.56 20.94 4.31
C LYS A 33 12.30 21.35 3.04
N LEU A 34 13.61 21.15 2.98
CA LEU A 34 14.47 21.51 1.86
C LEU A 34 14.43 20.49 0.72
N GLU A 35 13.92 19.29 0.97
CA GLU A 35 13.75 18.26 -0.06
C GLU A 35 12.81 18.78 -1.17
N PRO A 36 13.16 18.60 -2.46
CA PRO A 36 12.33 19.03 -3.57
C PRO A 36 11.00 18.31 -3.54
N ASN A 37 9.89 18.99 -3.86
CA ASN A 37 8.62 18.30 -3.96
C ASN A 37 8.66 17.25 -5.08
N PRO A 38 7.92 16.13 -4.95
CA PRO A 38 7.72 15.20 -6.05
C PRO A 38 7.08 15.91 -7.26
N PRO A 39 7.18 15.32 -8.48
CA PRO A 39 6.55 15.88 -9.67
C PRO A 39 5.08 16.19 -9.42
N ARG A 40 4.64 17.39 -9.83
CA ARG A 40 3.24 17.75 -9.70
C ARG A 40 2.41 16.86 -10.65
N PRO A 41 1.24 16.36 -10.22
CA PRO A 41 0.39 15.60 -11.12
C PRO A 41 -0.17 16.49 -12.23
N GLU A 42 -0.25 15.94 -13.43
CA GLU A 42 -0.88 16.56 -14.59
C GLU A 42 -2.38 16.74 -14.36
N ASN A 43 -3.02 15.71 -13.80
CA ASN A 43 -4.42 15.75 -13.41
C ASN A 43 -4.53 15.99 -11.90
N THR A 44 -5.15 17.10 -11.50
CA THR A 44 -5.37 17.43 -10.08
C THR A 44 -6.77 17.10 -9.59
N TYR A 45 -7.67 16.71 -10.49
CA TYR A 45 -9.07 16.44 -10.22
C TYR A 45 -9.61 15.41 -11.22
N GLY A 46 -10.49 14.53 -10.77
CA GLY A 46 -11.21 13.62 -11.64
C GLY A 46 -12.40 12.97 -10.93
N GLU A 47 -13.43 12.67 -11.72
CA GLU A 47 -14.64 11.98 -11.28
C GLU A 47 -14.71 10.64 -12.00
N PHE A 48 -14.83 9.56 -11.23
CA PHE A 48 -14.73 8.19 -11.71
C PHE A 48 -15.98 7.42 -11.29
N PRO A 49 -17.04 7.42 -12.12
CA PRO A 49 -18.23 6.63 -11.85
C PRO A 49 -17.90 5.14 -11.80
N PHE A 50 -18.56 4.43 -10.91
CA PHE A 50 -18.47 2.98 -10.80
C PHE A 50 -19.81 2.36 -10.43
N GLN A 51 -19.97 1.08 -10.77
CA GLN A 51 -21.13 0.27 -10.44
C GLN A 51 -20.66 -1.06 -9.84
N LEU A 52 -21.24 -1.42 -8.71
CA LEU A 52 -21.00 -2.67 -8.03
C LEU A 52 -22.34 -3.36 -7.75
N VAL A 53 -22.49 -4.57 -8.26
CA VAL A 53 -23.64 -5.44 -7.97
C VAL A 53 -23.13 -6.69 -7.28
N TYR A 54 -23.65 -6.98 -6.11
CA TYR A 54 -23.27 -8.16 -5.33
C TYR A 54 -24.48 -8.75 -4.60
N VAL A 55 -24.37 -10.02 -4.25
CA VAL A 55 -25.33 -10.72 -3.40
C VAL A 55 -24.68 -10.96 -2.06
N ILE A 56 -25.41 -10.68 -0.98
CA ILE A 56 -25.03 -11.04 0.39
C ILE A 56 -26.25 -11.64 1.06
N ASP A 57 -26.10 -12.82 1.66
CA ASP A 57 -27.21 -13.51 2.33
C ASP A 57 -28.47 -13.72 1.46
N GLY A 58 -28.25 -13.89 0.15
CA GLY A 58 -29.33 -14.05 -0.83
C GLY A 58 -29.99 -12.75 -1.27
N GLU A 59 -29.65 -11.62 -0.66
CA GLU A 59 -30.12 -10.30 -1.08
C GLU A 59 -29.18 -9.67 -2.10
N THR A 60 -29.72 -9.21 -3.23
CA THR A 60 -28.94 -8.43 -4.20
C THR A 60 -28.84 -6.98 -3.73
N LYS A 61 -27.61 -6.48 -3.65
CA LYS A 61 -27.28 -5.08 -3.36
C LYS A 61 -26.61 -4.47 -4.58
N GLU A 62 -26.96 -3.22 -4.86
CA GLU A 62 -26.39 -2.43 -5.94
C GLU A 62 -25.88 -1.11 -5.37
N ILE A 63 -24.65 -0.77 -5.73
CA ILE A 63 -24.01 0.48 -5.39
C ILE A 63 -23.57 1.15 -6.68
N GLU A 64 -24.17 2.31 -6.96
CA GLU A 64 -23.81 3.19 -8.07
C GLU A 64 -23.42 4.55 -7.49
N ASP A 65 -22.14 4.88 -7.59
CA ASP A 65 -21.59 6.13 -7.07
C ASP A 65 -20.43 6.62 -7.95
N THR A 66 -19.86 7.76 -7.61
CA THR A 66 -18.74 8.39 -8.29
C THR A 66 -17.63 8.65 -7.30
N LEU A 67 -16.46 8.08 -7.56
CA LEU A 67 -15.25 8.39 -6.81
C LEU A 67 -14.68 9.72 -7.30
N ILE A 68 -14.60 10.70 -6.42
CA ILE A 68 -14.02 12.02 -6.67
C ILE A 68 -12.60 12.00 -6.10
N CYS A 69 -11.61 12.18 -6.97
CA CYS A 69 -10.20 12.23 -6.59
C CYS A 69 -9.66 13.65 -6.76
N GLU A 70 -8.95 14.16 -5.74
CA GLU A 70 -8.37 15.49 -5.76
C GLU A 70 -6.91 15.50 -5.27
N PHE A 71 -6.08 16.30 -5.92
CA PHE A 71 -4.76 16.65 -5.41
C PHE A 71 -4.88 17.80 -4.41
N LYS A 72 -4.48 17.58 -3.15
CA LYS A 72 -4.53 18.59 -2.07
C LYS A 72 -3.20 19.30 -1.84
N GLY A 73 -2.14 18.94 -2.58
CA GLY A 73 -0.83 19.56 -2.45
C GLY A 73 0.25 18.58 -2.02
N PHE A 74 1.28 19.11 -1.38
CA PHE A 74 2.43 18.34 -0.90
C PHE A 74 2.42 18.26 0.63
N GLY A 75 2.87 17.12 1.13
CA GLY A 75 3.03 16.80 2.53
C GLY A 75 4.48 16.52 2.90
N TRP A 76 4.69 16.25 4.17
CA TRP A 76 5.92 15.71 4.69
C TRP A 76 5.58 14.58 5.65
N ASP A 77 6.26 13.45 5.50
CA ASP A 77 6.11 12.26 6.33
C ASP A 77 7.47 11.85 6.88
N GLU A 78 7.50 11.53 8.18
CA GLU A 78 8.72 11.20 8.90
C GLU A 78 9.22 9.82 8.45
N GLY A 79 10.32 9.81 7.69
CA GLY A 79 10.92 8.61 7.12
C GLY A 79 10.69 8.44 5.62
N ASN A 80 9.69 9.11 5.04
CA ASN A 80 9.39 9.06 3.60
C ASN A 80 9.63 10.40 2.86
N GLY A 81 9.86 11.49 3.60
CA GLY A 81 10.19 12.78 3.01
C GLY A 81 8.97 13.50 2.45
N LYS A 82 9.14 14.21 1.34
CA LYS A 82 8.05 14.92 0.65
C LYS A 82 7.09 13.97 -0.07
N ILE A 83 5.83 13.95 0.37
CA ILE A 83 4.80 13.11 -0.25
C ILE A 83 3.75 13.96 -0.99
N ILE A 84 3.02 13.35 -1.92
CA ILE A 84 1.81 13.97 -2.47
C ILE A 84 0.64 13.70 -1.52
N LYS A 85 -0.15 14.73 -1.25
CA LYS A 85 -1.42 14.61 -0.54
C LYS A 85 -2.55 14.47 -1.54
N TRP A 86 -3.21 13.33 -1.47
CA TRP A 86 -4.43 13.03 -2.21
C TRP A 86 -5.64 13.14 -1.27
N ASP A 87 -6.78 13.44 -1.86
CA ASP A 87 -8.09 13.33 -1.22
C ASP A 87 -9.00 12.50 -2.12
N ALA A 88 -9.85 11.69 -1.49
CA ALA A 88 -10.77 10.78 -2.15
C ALA A 88 -12.09 10.77 -1.39
N ARG A 89 -13.19 10.97 -2.10
CA ARG A 89 -14.53 10.93 -1.52
C ARG A 89 -15.53 10.38 -2.54
N LEU A 90 -16.64 9.82 -2.05
CA LEU A 90 -17.74 9.46 -2.93
C LEU A 90 -18.64 10.68 -3.14
N ALA A 91 -19.38 10.72 -4.25
CA ALA A 91 -20.35 11.78 -4.49
C ALA A 91 -21.54 11.67 -3.53
N LYS A 92 -22.01 10.46 -3.21
CA LYS A 92 -23.15 10.23 -2.32
C LYS A 92 -22.74 9.85 -0.88
N GLY A 93 -21.47 9.57 -0.62
CA GLY A 93 -21.00 9.09 0.69
C GLY A 93 -19.54 9.42 1.00
N THR A 94 -19.03 8.80 2.05
CA THR A 94 -17.61 8.87 2.42
C THR A 94 -16.94 7.55 2.12
N VAL A 95 -15.70 7.64 1.62
CA VAL A 95 -14.86 6.47 1.36
C VAL A 95 -14.18 6.08 2.67
N ASP A 96 -14.08 4.79 2.96
CA ASP A 96 -13.34 4.30 4.13
C ASP A 96 -11.82 4.34 3.93
N TYR A 97 -11.10 4.11 5.04
CA TYR A 97 -9.65 4.02 5.04
C TYR A 97 -9.18 3.00 3.98
N HIS A 98 -8.30 3.43 3.08
CA HIS A 98 -7.79 2.70 1.90
C HIS A 98 -8.64 2.69 0.62
N ASN A 99 -9.60 3.60 0.46
CA ASN A 99 -10.39 3.66 -0.78
C ASN A 99 -11.20 2.38 -1.02
N GLY A 100 -11.83 1.87 0.03
CA GLY A 100 -12.64 0.67 -0.01
C GLY A 100 -14.14 0.92 0.18
N ILE A 101 -14.97 0.04 -0.35
CA ILE A 101 -16.38 -0.09 0.03
C ILE A 101 -16.52 -1.32 0.93
N GLU A 102 -17.11 -1.14 2.11
CA GLU A 102 -17.46 -2.25 3.00
C GLU A 102 -18.63 -3.06 2.41
N LEU A 103 -18.38 -4.34 2.12
CA LEU A 103 -19.40 -5.31 1.72
C LEU A 103 -20.06 -5.97 2.93
N PHE A 104 -19.27 -6.14 4.00
CA PHE A 104 -19.68 -6.76 5.26
C PHE A 104 -18.83 -6.23 6.41
N GLY A 105 -19.47 -5.87 7.51
CA GLY A 105 -18.84 -5.58 8.79
C GLY A 105 -19.60 -6.28 9.90
N GLY A 106 -18.93 -7.15 10.65
CA GLY A 106 -19.61 -7.92 11.70
C GLY A 106 -18.67 -8.75 12.56
N VAL A 107 -19.24 -9.48 13.52
CA VAL A 107 -18.49 -10.40 14.38
C VAL A 107 -18.83 -11.84 13.99
N ILE A 108 -17.80 -12.61 13.63
CA ILE A 108 -17.93 -14.02 13.26
C ILE A 108 -17.41 -14.88 14.40
N ALA A 109 -18.22 -15.85 14.84
CA ALA A 109 -17.85 -16.76 15.91
C ALA A 109 -16.54 -17.51 15.56
N GLY A 110 -15.54 -17.41 16.44
CA GLY A 110 -14.23 -18.04 16.23
C GLY A 110 -13.22 -17.22 15.41
N GLN A 111 -13.64 -16.11 14.80
CA GLN A 111 -12.78 -15.22 13.99
C GLN A 111 -12.78 -13.78 14.52
N GLY A 112 -13.78 -13.38 15.31
CA GLY A 112 -13.85 -12.04 15.87
C GLY A 112 -14.40 -11.02 14.87
N SER A 113 -14.01 -9.76 15.02
CA SER A 113 -14.48 -8.67 14.16
C SER A 113 -13.89 -8.81 12.76
N THR A 114 -14.76 -8.96 11.76
CA THR A 114 -14.41 -9.22 10.36
C THR A 114 -15.03 -8.15 9.49
N PHE A 115 -14.19 -7.54 8.66
CA PHE A 115 -14.58 -6.58 7.64
C PHE A 115 -14.15 -7.11 6.27
N ILE A 116 -15.08 -7.10 5.31
CA ILE A 116 -14.82 -7.43 3.92
C ILE A 116 -15.02 -6.16 3.12
N THR A 117 -13.97 -5.75 2.42
CA THR A 117 -13.94 -4.51 1.66
C THR A 117 -13.56 -4.79 0.22
N ILE A 118 -14.06 -3.98 -0.69
CA ILE A 118 -13.63 -3.99 -2.08
C ILE A 118 -12.86 -2.71 -2.39
N ASP A 119 -11.66 -2.87 -2.94
CA ASP A 119 -10.83 -1.75 -3.38
C ASP A 119 -11.46 -1.08 -4.60
N ILE A 120 -11.87 0.19 -4.47
CA ILE A 120 -12.45 0.95 -5.58
C ILE A 120 -11.42 1.76 -6.36
N GLY A 121 -10.14 1.73 -5.99
CA GLY A 121 -9.06 2.43 -6.67
C GLY A 121 -8.53 3.64 -5.89
N SER A 122 -7.23 3.88 -5.99
CA SER A 122 -6.59 5.06 -5.38
C SER A 122 -6.59 6.29 -6.30
N PRO A 123 -6.52 7.52 -5.75
CA PRO A 123 -6.34 8.73 -6.55
C PRO A 123 -5.10 8.71 -7.44
N GLN A 124 -4.01 8.07 -7.00
CA GLN A 124 -2.77 7.96 -7.76
C GLN A 124 -2.96 7.18 -9.06
N TYR A 125 -3.76 6.12 -9.00
CA TYR A 125 -4.13 5.31 -10.15
C TYR A 125 -5.06 6.11 -11.08
N TYR A 126 -6.18 6.61 -10.56
CA TYR A 126 -7.20 7.24 -11.39
C TYR A 126 -6.77 8.57 -12.02
N LEU A 127 -5.95 9.37 -11.34
CA LEU A 127 -5.43 10.62 -11.91
C LEU A 127 -4.24 10.39 -12.86
N GLY A 128 -3.84 9.13 -13.10
CA GLY A 128 -2.75 8.79 -14.01
C GLY A 128 -1.39 9.24 -13.52
N TYR A 129 -1.24 9.50 -12.21
CA TYR A 129 0.03 9.93 -11.63
C TYR A 129 1.06 8.80 -11.69
N LYS A 130 0.64 7.58 -11.33
CA LYS A 130 1.45 6.37 -11.43
C LYS A 130 0.86 5.35 -12.37
N GLU A 131 1.72 4.73 -13.15
CA GLU A 131 1.36 3.57 -13.96
C GLU A 131 1.54 2.30 -13.13
N TYR A 132 0.44 1.57 -12.95
CA TYR A 132 0.44 0.30 -12.25
C TYR A 132 0.18 -0.85 -13.23
N LYS A 133 1.22 -1.61 -13.55
CA LYS A 133 1.13 -2.69 -14.56
C LYS A 133 0.21 -3.85 -14.17
N ASN A 134 0.04 -4.10 -12.87
CA ASN A 134 -0.69 -5.25 -12.33
C ASN A 134 -1.78 -4.84 -11.33
N TYR A 135 -2.25 -3.60 -11.41
CA TYR A 135 -3.31 -3.11 -10.53
C TYR A 135 -4.57 -2.85 -11.32
N SER A 136 -5.67 -3.37 -10.80
CA SER A 136 -7.02 -3.02 -11.21
C SER A 136 -7.85 -2.90 -9.94
N PRO A 137 -8.74 -1.90 -9.84
CA PRO A 137 -9.80 -1.89 -8.85
C PRO A 137 -10.63 -3.18 -8.88
N GLY A 138 -11.34 -3.47 -7.79
CA GLY A 138 -12.18 -4.65 -7.63
C GLY A 138 -11.56 -5.76 -6.79
N ARG A 139 -10.37 -5.55 -6.21
CA ARG A 139 -9.76 -6.52 -5.30
C ARG A 139 -10.56 -6.57 -4.00
N VAL A 140 -11.11 -7.75 -3.68
CA VAL A 140 -11.77 -7.98 -2.40
C VAL A 140 -10.74 -8.37 -1.34
N SER A 141 -10.79 -7.70 -0.20
CA SER A 141 -9.89 -7.91 0.93
C SER A 141 -10.68 -8.14 2.20
N ILE A 142 -10.15 -9.03 3.05
CA ILE A 142 -10.66 -9.28 4.39
C ILE A 142 -9.70 -8.69 5.42
N SER A 143 -10.27 -8.07 6.45
CA SER A 143 -9.58 -7.68 7.67
C SER A 143 -10.27 -8.36 8.85
N SER A 144 -9.62 -9.37 9.41
CA SER A 144 -10.10 -10.08 10.61
C SER A 144 -8.93 -10.46 11.51
N PRO A 145 -9.01 -10.43 12.84
CA PRO A 145 -7.97 -11.01 13.68
C PRO A 145 -7.99 -12.55 13.55
N PRO A 146 -6.86 -13.25 13.28
CA PRO A 146 -5.49 -12.77 13.06
C PRO A 146 -5.10 -12.63 11.56
N ALA A 147 -6.04 -12.77 10.62
CA ALA A 147 -5.80 -12.80 9.19
C ALA A 147 -6.36 -11.58 8.43
N SER A 148 -5.47 -10.82 7.79
CA SER A 148 -5.78 -9.83 6.77
C SER A 148 -5.17 -10.22 5.41
N GLY A 149 -5.89 -9.95 4.32
CA GLY A 149 -5.39 -10.25 2.97
C GLY A 149 -6.45 -10.23 1.88
N ALA A 150 -6.05 -10.60 0.65
CA ALA A 150 -7.01 -10.84 -0.43
C ALA A 150 -7.83 -12.10 -0.15
N ILE A 151 -9.11 -12.05 -0.48
CA ILE A 151 -10.01 -13.20 -0.47
C ILE A 151 -10.43 -13.52 -1.90
N ASN A 152 -10.47 -14.80 -2.26
CA ASN A 152 -10.96 -15.24 -3.58
C ASN A 152 -12.49 -15.41 -3.57
N GLU A 153 -13.10 -15.51 -4.76
CA GLU A 153 -14.55 -15.61 -4.90
C GLU A 153 -15.14 -16.88 -4.24
N ASP A 154 -14.44 -18.01 -4.35
CA ASP A 154 -14.88 -19.27 -3.74
C ASP A 154 -14.96 -19.17 -2.22
N GLU A 155 -13.95 -18.57 -1.58
CA GLU A 155 -13.94 -18.36 -0.14
C GLU A 155 -14.97 -17.32 0.28
N LEU A 156 -15.13 -16.25 -0.51
CA LEU A 156 -16.11 -15.19 -0.30
C LEU A 156 -17.54 -15.76 -0.28
N TRP A 157 -17.87 -16.65 -1.22
CA TRP A 157 -19.16 -17.32 -1.27
C TRP A 157 -19.31 -18.39 -0.17
N ASN A 158 -18.37 -19.33 -0.07
CA ASN A 158 -18.54 -20.48 0.80
C ASN A 158 -18.51 -20.14 2.30
N LYS A 159 -17.79 -19.09 2.69
CA LYS A 159 -17.68 -18.69 4.11
C LYS A 159 -18.60 -17.55 4.48
N TYR A 160 -18.79 -16.59 3.59
CA TYR A 160 -19.49 -15.33 3.90
C TYR A 160 -20.78 -15.16 3.12
N ASN A 161 -21.13 -16.11 2.24
CA ASN A 161 -22.34 -16.06 1.44
C ASN A 161 -22.44 -14.77 0.59
N ILE A 162 -21.28 -14.24 0.21
CA ILE A 162 -21.15 -13.05 -0.63
C ILE A 162 -20.72 -13.48 -2.02
N LYS A 163 -21.39 -12.95 -3.04
CA LYS A 163 -21.04 -13.17 -4.44
C LYS A 163 -21.04 -11.85 -5.19
N ILE A 164 -19.90 -11.51 -5.82
CA ILE A 164 -19.84 -10.37 -6.73
C ILE A 164 -20.49 -10.78 -8.06
N ILE A 165 -21.47 -10.01 -8.52
CA ILE A 165 -22.19 -10.27 -9.77
C ILE A 165 -21.58 -9.43 -10.89
N GLU A 166 -21.35 -8.15 -10.62
CA GLU A 166 -20.82 -7.22 -11.61
C GLU A 166 -19.97 -6.13 -10.94
N MET A 167 -18.88 -5.78 -11.61
CA MET A 167 -18.02 -4.65 -11.27
C MET A 167 -17.72 -3.85 -12.52
N LYS A 168 -18.12 -2.58 -12.54
CA LYS A 168 -17.75 -1.62 -13.58
C LYS A 168 -17.01 -0.46 -12.95
N PHE A 169 -15.75 -0.29 -13.31
CA PHE A 169 -14.93 0.84 -12.88
C PHE A 169 -14.55 1.69 -14.08
N SER A 170 -14.46 3.00 -13.86
CA SER A 170 -13.93 3.92 -14.87
C SER A 170 -12.45 3.62 -15.16
N GLN A 171 -12.00 4.00 -16.36
CA GLN A 171 -10.58 3.93 -16.68
C GLN A 171 -9.85 5.13 -16.06
N PRO A 172 -8.56 4.96 -15.67
CA PRO A 172 -7.76 6.07 -15.19
C PRO A 172 -7.52 7.09 -16.31
N LEU A 173 -7.30 8.34 -15.93
CA LEU A 173 -6.85 9.38 -16.84
C LEU A 173 -5.42 9.08 -17.32
N ILE A 174 -5.10 9.52 -18.53
CA ILE A 174 -3.71 9.61 -18.97
C ILE A 174 -3.08 10.79 -18.23
N GLY A 175 -1.99 10.54 -17.52
CA GLY A 175 -1.27 11.56 -16.77
C GLY A 175 0.24 11.34 -16.85
N ASN A 176 0.94 11.68 -15.76
CA ASN A 176 2.39 11.64 -15.67
C ASN A 176 3.02 10.27 -16.03
N GLY A 177 2.28 9.17 -15.85
CA GLY A 177 2.75 7.84 -16.23
C GLY A 177 4.01 7.40 -15.48
N ILE A 178 4.18 7.83 -14.24
CA ILE A 178 5.36 7.48 -13.44
C ILE A 178 5.29 5.99 -13.12
N SER A 179 6.26 5.22 -13.62
CA SER A 179 6.30 3.77 -13.40
C SER A 179 6.29 3.44 -11.90
N GLY A 180 5.31 2.65 -11.45
CA GLY A 180 5.26 2.17 -10.07
C GLY A 180 6.41 1.24 -9.66
N ASP A 181 7.14 0.69 -10.63
CA ASP A 181 8.30 -0.21 -10.42
C ASP A 181 9.63 0.56 -10.30
N GLU A 182 9.67 1.81 -10.74
CA GLU A 182 10.84 2.65 -10.56
C GLU A 182 10.84 3.15 -9.12
N SER A 183 11.78 2.58 -8.36
CA SER A 183 12.50 3.16 -7.23
C SER A 183 12.58 4.69 -7.30
N SER A 184 11.46 5.37 -7.06
CA SER A 184 11.48 6.75 -6.69
C SER A 184 12.08 6.77 -5.28
N THR A 185 12.95 7.73 -5.02
CA THR A 185 13.46 8.00 -3.68
C THR A 185 12.33 8.23 -2.66
N TYR A 186 11.09 8.39 -3.11
CA TYR A 186 9.86 8.34 -2.34
C TYR A 186 9.36 6.90 -2.25
N ARG A 187 9.58 6.28 -1.08
CA ARG A 187 8.95 4.99 -0.75
C ARG A 187 7.48 5.23 -0.47
N ASP A 188 6.64 4.81 -1.41
CA ASP A 188 5.21 4.67 -1.16
C ASP A 188 4.98 3.44 -0.27
N MET A 189 4.17 3.61 0.77
CA MET A 189 3.77 2.54 1.68
C MET A 189 2.64 1.65 1.10
N ASP A 190 2.22 1.88 -0.14
CA ASP A 190 1.13 1.14 -0.79
C ASP A 190 1.58 -0.19 -1.44
N THR A 191 2.83 -0.63 -1.26
CA THR A 191 3.19 -2.00 -1.61
C THR A 191 2.44 -2.97 -0.72
N ALA A 192 1.39 -3.59 -1.28
CA ALA A 192 0.73 -4.76 -0.75
C ALA A 192 1.77 -5.77 -0.26
N GLN A 193 1.98 -5.82 1.05
CA GLN A 193 2.72 -6.92 1.66
C GLN A 193 1.87 -8.17 1.43
N LEU A 194 2.43 -9.10 0.67
CA LEU A 194 1.83 -10.41 0.45
C LEU A 194 1.95 -11.20 1.76
N SER A 195 1.03 -10.94 2.70
CA SER A 195 0.85 -11.70 3.92
C SER A 195 0.17 -13.02 3.55
N VAL A 196 0.95 -14.10 3.49
CA VAL A 196 0.42 -15.45 3.53
C VAL A 196 0.67 -15.98 4.94
N LYS A 197 -0.41 -16.14 5.71
CA LYS A 197 -0.43 -16.76 7.05
C LYS A 197 0.59 -16.19 8.06
N GLY A 198 0.53 -14.89 8.35
CA GLY A 198 1.26 -14.30 9.49
C GLY A 198 2.78 -14.25 9.31
N VAL A 199 3.27 -14.34 8.08
CA VAL A 199 4.69 -14.25 7.74
C VAL A 199 4.93 -13.01 6.90
N ALA A 200 5.80 -12.13 7.38
CA ALA A 200 6.29 -10.98 6.62
C ALA A 200 7.30 -11.45 5.55
N VAL A 201 6.97 -11.26 4.28
CA VAL A 201 7.89 -11.55 3.16
C VAL A 201 8.58 -10.26 2.74
N SER A 202 9.90 -10.19 2.94
CA SER A 202 10.74 -9.10 2.42
C SER A 202 11.49 -9.58 1.18
N PRO A 203 11.25 -9.00 -0.01
CA PRO A 203 12.02 -9.36 -1.20
C PRO A 203 13.46 -8.86 -1.08
N GLN A 204 14.44 -9.77 -1.14
CA GLN A 204 15.84 -9.37 -1.37
C GLN A 204 16.15 -9.38 -2.86
N LYS A 205 16.62 -8.25 -3.37
CA LYS A 205 17.09 -8.08 -4.76
C LYS A 205 18.52 -8.63 -4.85
N MET A 206 18.72 -9.75 -5.56
CA MET A 206 20.05 -10.21 -5.97
C MET A 206 20.14 -10.22 -7.49
N ASN A 207 21.29 -9.79 -8.02
CA ASN A 207 21.56 -9.74 -9.46
C ASN A 207 21.72 -11.16 -10.02
N TYR A 208 20.87 -11.52 -10.97
CA TYR A 208 20.93 -12.78 -11.72
C TYR A 208 20.77 -12.50 -13.23
N PRO A 209 21.13 -13.47 -14.11
CA PRO A 209 21.07 -13.30 -15.57
C PRO A 209 19.68 -12.85 -16.06
N SER A 210 19.66 -12.07 -17.14
CA SER A 210 18.51 -11.30 -17.64
C SER A 210 17.22 -12.09 -17.94
N ASN A 211 17.26 -13.42 -17.96
CA ASN A 211 16.14 -14.29 -18.33
C ASN A 211 15.62 -15.20 -17.19
N THR A 212 16.16 -15.12 -15.97
CA THR A 212 15.73 -15.98 -14.85
C THR A 212 15.39 -15.14 -13.61
N LYS A 213 14.12 -15.21 -13.16
CA LYS A 213 13.73 -14.66 -11.85
C LYS A 213 13.75 -15.79 -10.83
N LYS A 214 14.77 -15.80 -9.96
CA LYS A 214 14.79 -16.68 -8.78
C LYS A 214 14.05 -15.98 -7.65
N ILE A 215 12.96 -16.58 -7.18
CA ILE A 215 12.25 -16.16 -5.98
C ILE A 215 12.77 -17.02 -4.84
N VAL A 216 13.37 -16.39 -3.83
CA VAL A 216 13.81 -17.07 -2.61
C VAL A 216 12.89 -16.63 -1.49
N LEU A 217 12.18 -17.59 -0.92
CA LEU A 217 11.38 -17.42 0.28
C LEU A 217 12.26 -17.81 1.46
N ILE A 218 12.57 -16.83 2.32
CA ILE A 218 13.37 -17.03 3.52
C ILE A 218 12.46 -16.80 4.72
N LEU A 219 12.19 -17.86 5.48
CA LEU A 219 11.46 -17.82 6.73
C LEU A 219 12.46 -17.75 7.89
N ARG A 220 12.36 -16.71 8.71
CA ARG A 220 13.16 -16.59 9.93
C ARG A 220 12.25 -16.50 11.15
N ASN A 221 12.68 -17.11 12.25
CA ASN A 221 12.04 -16.92 13.54
C ASN A 221 12.20 -15.46 13.97
N ALA A 222 11.09 -14.82 14.34
CA ALA A 222 11.06 -13.39 14.66
C ALA A 222 11.87 -13.04 15.93
N THR A 223 12.01 -13.99 16.86
CA THR A 223 12.61 -13.74 18.18
C THR A 223 14.14 -13.86 18.16
N ASP A 224 14.68 -14.86 17.47
CA ASP A 224 16.12 -15.17 17.46
C ASP A 224 16.79 -14.99 16.08
N LYS A 225 16.01 -14.58 15.06
CA LYS A 225 16.41 -14.43 13.66
C LYS A 225 16.98 -15.69 13.01
N GLN A 226 16.79 -16.87 13.62
CA GLN A 226 17.26 -18.13 13.05
C GLN A 226 16.50 -18.48 11.77
N LEU A 227 17.21 -19.02 10.79
CA LEU A 227 16.62 -19.50 9.54
C LEU A 227 15.81 -20.77 9.82
N LEU A 228 14.49 -20.68 9.67
CA LEU A 228 13.60 -21.82 9.83
C LEU A 228 13.42 -22.59 8.52
N PHE A 229 13.37 -21.86 7.41
CA PHE A 229 13.07 -22.44 6.11
C PHE A 229 13.60 -21.55 4.99
N GLU A 230 14.25 -22.15 4.01
CA GLU A 230 14.61 -21.48 2.77
C GLU A 230 14.10 -22.33 1.61
N GLN A 231 13.28 -21.73 0.76
CA GLN A 231 12.86 -22.37 -0.49
C GLN A 231 13.10 -21.42 -1.63
N SER A 232 13.69 -21.96 -2.70
CA SER A 232 13.92 -21.19 -3.90
C SER A 232 13.23 -21.82 -5.09
N PHE A 233 12.56 -20.99 -5.87
CA PHE A 233 11.94 -21.35 -7.13
C PHE A 233 12.53 -20.51 -8.24
N CYS A 234 12.83 -21.14 -9.37
CA CYS A 234 13.24 -20.45 -10.57
C CYS A 234 12.04 -20.34 -11.50
N ILE A 235 11.60 -19.11 -11.77
CA ILE A 235 10.60 -18.86 -12.80
C ILE A 235 11.35 -18.50 -14.09
N GLN A 236 11.28 -19.40 -15.06
CA GLN A 236 11.75 -19.15 -16.42
C GLN A 236 10.55 -18.79 -17.29
N ARG A 237 10.65 -17.64 -17.98
CA ARG A 237 9.65 -17.24 -18.97
C ARG A 237 9.75 -18.17 -20.18
N LYS A 238 8.76 -19.04 -20.38
CA LYS A 238 8.65 -19.84 -21.61
C LYS A 238 7.82 -19.07 -22.63
N LEU A 239 8.31 -19.05 -23.87
CA LEU A 239 7.60 -18.45 -25.00
C LEU A 239 6.74 -19.54 -25.65
N MET A 240 5.45 -19.27 -25.78
CA MET A 240 4.51 -20.13 -26.50
C MET A 240 4.35 -19.58 -27.92
N LEU A 241 4.83 -20.34 -28.90
CA LEU A 241 4.64 -20.05 -30.33
C LEU A 241 3.95 -21.27 -30.94
N ASN A 242 2.77 -21.06 -31.53
CA ASN A 242 1.97 -22.09 -32.21
C ASN A 242 1.77 -23.37 -31.38
N GLY A 243 1.45 -23.23 -30.09
CA GLY A 243 1.15 -24.36 -29.20
C GLY A 243 2.34 -25.23 -28.81
N LYS A 244 3.58 -24.86 -29.17
CA LYS A 244 4.81 -25.54 -28.75
C LYS A 244 5.57 -24.67 -27.74
N MET A 245 6.04 -25.30 -26.66
CA MET A 245 6.85 -24.65 -25.63
C MET A 245 8.31 -24.58 -26.08
N TYR A 246 8.88 -23.38 -26.10
CA TYR A 246 10.30 -23.15 -26.35
C TYR A 246 10.99 -22.60 -25.10
N THR A 247 12.14 -23.18 -24.76
CA THR A 247 13.03 -22.64 -23.74
C THR A 247 13.96 -21.62 -24.40
N MET A 248 13.82 -20.34 -24.05
CA MET A 248 14.75 -19.30 -24.48
C MET A 248 16.10 -19.57 -23.79
N LYS A 249 17.16 -19.82 -24.58
CA LYS A 249 18.53 -19.88 -24.05
C LYS A 249 19.01 -18.47 -23.69
#